data_AF-A0A9P9TLX6-F1
#
_entry.id   AF-A0A9P9TLX6-F1
#
_cell.length_a   1.000
_cell.length_b   1.000
_cell.length_c   1.000
_cell.angle_alpha   90.00
_cell.angle_beta   90.00
_cell.angle_gamma   90.00
#
_symmetry.space_group_name_H-M   'P 1'
#
loop_
_entity.id
_entity.type
_entity.pdbx_description
1 polymer ?
#
loop_
_entity_poly.entity_id
_entity_poly.type
_entity_poly.pdbx_seq_one_letter_code
_entity_poly.pdbx_strand_id
1 'polypeptide(L)'
;MAKRLWNHEKKDLAKKIKFRKEELEENNAEMESYIGHPVPRGVLRDRKEKEEDARISNEMWASRRNAVPVCDYDWKDSHWADRTERELREICSRRGMPGYGPKAAMLKWLDTGKIDYQDMYMGGLNRICRERGVDYKESDKKADLVRRLNEADEAEGSG
;
A
#
# COMPACT_ATOMS: atom_id res chain seq x y z
N MET A 1 13.39 -40.62 -43.21
CA MET A 1 12.26 -39.68 -43.33
C MET A 1 12.38 -38.46 -42.42
N ALA A 2 12.71 -38.60 -41.14
CA ALA A 2 12.73 -37.51 -40.14
C ALA A 2 13.56 -36.25 -40.52
N LYS A 3 14.76 -36.39 -41.11
CA LYS A 3 15.61 -35.23 -41.49
C LYS A 3 14.98 -34.31 -42.53
N ARG A 4 14.16 -34.84 -43.44
CA ARG A 4 13.48 -34.05 -44.48
C ARG A 4 12.32 -33.24 -43.89
N LEU A 5 11.60 -33.82 -42.93
CA LEU A 5 10.52 -33.17 -42.20
C LEU A 5 11.06 -31.98 -41.38
N TRP A 6 12.13 -32.20 -40.60
CA TRP A 6 12.80 -31.15 -39.82
C TRP A 6 13.29 -29.98 -40.68
N ASN A 7 13.87 -30.28 -41.85
CA ASN A 7 14.32 -29.24 -42.77
C ASN A 7 13.17 -28.45 -43.40
N HIS A 8 12.00 -29.07 -43.57
CA HIS A 8 10.79 -28.37 -44.02
C HIS A 8 10.25 -27.44 -42.94
N GLU A 9 10.08 -27.94 -41.71
CA GLU A 9 9.63 -27.17 -40.55
C GLU A 9 10.56 -25.99 -40.25
N LYS A 10 11.88 -26.19 -40.33
CA LYS A 10 12.88 -25.13 -40.17
C LYS A 10 12.70 -24.02 -41.21
N LYS A 11 12.42 -24.38 -42.47
CA LYS A 11 12.18 -23.40 -43.54
C LYS A 11 10.88 -22.62 -43.31
N ASP A 12 9.82 -23.29 -42.88
CA ASP A 12 8.54 -22.64 -42.59
C ASP A 12 8.65 -21.71 -41.38
N LEU A 13 9.38 -22.10 -40.34
CA LEU A 13 9.68 -21.24 -39.20
C LEU A 13 10.50 -20.02 -39.63
N ALA A 14 11.52 -20.19 -40.47
CA ALA A 14 12.31 -19.08 -40.98
C ALA A 14 11.46 -18.08 -41.79
N LYS A 15 10.53 -18.57 -42.63
CA LYS A 15 9.58 -17.72 -43.35
C LYS A 15 8.65 -16.95 -42.40
N LYS A 16 8.10 -17.62 -41.39
CA LYS A 16 7.24 -16.99 -40.38
C LYS A 16 7.99 -15.94 -39.57
N ILE A 17 9.24 -16.20 -39.22
CA ILE A 17 10.10 -15.23 -38.53
C ILE A 17 10.35 -14.01 -39.41
N LYS A 18 10.62 -14.22 -40.71
CA LYS A 18 10.82 -13.11 -41.65
C LYS A 18 9.55 -12.26 -41.78
N PHE A 19 8.40 -12.90 -41.98
CA PHE A 19 7.10 -12.21 -42.08
C PHE A 19 6.80 -11.37 -40.84
N ARG A 20 6.97 -11.94 -39.64
CA ARG A 20 6.74 -11.21 -38.38
C ARG A 20 7.70 -10.05 -38.16
N LYS A 21 8.92 -10.11 -38.71
CA LYS A 21 9.87 -8.98 -38.62
C LYS A 21 9.43 -7.83 -39.51
N GLU A 22 8.97 -8.14 -40.72
CA GLU A 22 8.44 -7.17 -41.68
C GLU A 22 7.18 -6.47 -41.12
N GLU A 23 6.23 -7.26 -40.58
CA GLU A 23 5.05 -6.74 -39.90
C GLU A 23 5.41 -5.86 -38.68
N LEU A 24 6.46 -6.20 -37.94
CA LEU A 24 6.94 -5.39 -36.82
C LEU A 24 7.61 -4.08 -37.29
N GLU A 25 8.29 -4.09 -38.43
CA GLU A 25 8.85 -2.88 -39.04
C GLU A 25 7.77 -1.94 -39.54
N GLU A 26 6.71 -2.46 -40.18
CA GLU A 26 5.54 -1.67 -40.61
C GLU A 26 4.81 -1.02 -39.43
N ASN A 27 4.50 -1.79 -38.38
CA ASN A 27 3.86 -1.27 -37.17
C ASN A 27 4.73 -0.20 -36.48
N ASN A 28 6.06 -0.39 -36.48
CA ASN A 28 6.96 0.62 -35.94
C ASN A 28 6.95 1.89 -36.79
N ALA A 29 6.97 1.80 -38.12
CA ALA A 29 6.92 2.97 -38.99
C ALA A 29 5.62 3.76 -38.80
N GLU A 30 4.49 3.07 -38.61
CA GLU A 30 3.22 3.69 -38.27
C GLU A 30 3.29 4.41 -36.91
N MET A 31 3.81 3.75 -35.87
CA MET A 31 4.02 4.40 -34.56
C MET A 31 4.97 5.59 -34.63
N GLU A 32 6.07 5.50 -35.39
CA GLU A 32 7.03 6.59 -35.61
C GLU A 32 6.35 7.80 -36.27
N SER A 33 5.39 7.58 -37.17
CA SER A 33 4.61 8.65 -37.80
C SER A 33 3.71 9.41 -36.82
N TYR A 34 3.17 8.72 -35.81
CA TYR A 34 2.35 9.33 -34.77
C TYR A 34 3.18 10.05 -33.71
N ILE A 35 4.32 9.47 -33.33
CA ILE A 35 5.12 9.94 -32.19
C ILE A 35 6.16 10.99 -32.63
N GLY A 36 6.54 11.00 -33.91
CA GLY A 36 7.49 11.98 -34.47
C GLY A 36 8.95 11.71 -34.13
N HIS A 37 9.27 10.54 -33.56
CA HIS A 37 10.63 10.10 -33.29
C HIS A 37 10.76 8.56 -33.44
N PRO A 38 11.97 8.03 -33.73
CA PRO A 38 12.17 6.60 -33.93
C PRO A 38 11.76 5.74 -32.73
N VAL A 39 11.16 4.57 -32.99
CA VAL A 39 10.84 3.58 -31.95
C VAL A 39 12.11 2.81 -31.61
N PRO A 40 12.51 2.71 -30.33
CA PRO A 40 13.71 1.98 -29.94
C PRO A 40 13.65 0.49 -30.32
N ARG A 41 14.44 0.08 -31.34
CA ARG A 41 14.47 -1.28 -31.91
C ARG A 41 15.24 -2.32 -31.06
N GLY A 42 15.11 -2.21 -29.74
CA GLY A 42 15.79 -3.08 -28.79
C GLY A 42 16.27 -2.31 -27.59
N VAL A 43 15.35 -1.90 -26.72
CA VAL A 43 15.74 -1.50 -25.36
C VAL A 43 16.06 -2.78 -24.59
N LEU A 44 17.28 -3.30 -24.80
CA LEU A 44 17.98 -3.86 -23.66
C LEU A 44 18.11 -2.69 -22.69
N ARG A 45 17.10 -2.47 -21.82
CA ARG A 45 17.26 -1.59 -20.66
C ARG A 45 18.61 -1.95 -20.08
N ASP A 46 19.51 -0.98 -20.06
CA ASP A 46 20.86 -1.21 -19.59
C ASP A 46 20.74 -1.86 -18.21
N ARG A 47 21.56 -2.88 -17.92
CA ARG A 47 21.43 -3.63 -16.66
C ARG A 47 21.48 -2.67 -15.46
N LYS A 48 22.26 -1.59 -15.61
CA LYS A 48 22.37 -0.48 -14.66
C LYS A 48 21.07 0.29 -14.43
N GLU A 49 20.29 0.57 -15.48
CA GLU A 49 19.03 1.30 -15.36
C GLU A 49 17.98 0.47 -14.60
N LYS A 50 17.93 -0.84 -14.86
CA LYS A 50 17.09 -1.77 -14.06
C LYS A 50 17.55 -1.86 -12.60
N GLU A 51 18.87 -1.88 -12.36
CA GLU A 51 19.44 -1.92 -11.02
C GLU A 51 19.16 -0.62 -10.26
N GLU A 52 19.20 0.55 -10.91
CA GLU A 52 18.83 1.84 -10.31
C GLU A 52 17.34 1.97 -10.02
N ASP A 53 16.46 1.60 -10.96
CA ASP A 53 15.01 1.55 -10.73
C ASP A 53 14.68 0.64 -9.53
N ALA A 54 15.34 -0.51 -9.46
CA ALA A 54 15.19 -1.44 -8.34
C ALA A 54 15.72 -0.86 -7.03
N ARG A 55 16.85 -0.13 -7.06
CA ARG A 55 17.41 0.55 -5.88
C ARG A 55 16.48 1.64 -5.37
N ILE A 56 16.01 2.54 -6.25
CA ILE A 56 15.11 3.64 -5.92
C ILE A 56 13.79 3.09 -5.36
N SER A 57 13.25 2.06 -6.00
CA SER A 57 12.07 1.37 -5.50
C SER A 57 12.34 0.81 -4.10
N ASN A 58 13.40 0.02 -3.92
CA ASN A 58 13.71 -0.58 -2.63
C ASN A 58 13.98 0.47 -1.53
N GLU A 59 14.60 1.60 -1.86
CA GLU A 59 14.85 2.72 -0.96
C GLU A 59 13.55 3.43 -0.56
N MET A 60 12.62 3.66 -1.50
CA MET A 60 11.26 4.13 -1.20
C MET A 60 10.53 3.15 -0.28
N TRP A 61 10.61 1.85 -0.56
CA TRP A 61 9.98 0.81 0.25
C TRP A 61 10.63 0.65 1.63
N ALA A 62 11.94 0.87 1.75
CA ALA A 62 12.68 0.86 3.02
C ALA A 62 12.33 2.09 3.87
N SER A 63 12.25 3.27 3.25
CA SER A 63 11.82 4.51 3.90
C SER A 63 10.40 4.41 4.44
N ARG A 64 9.49 3.73 3.72
CA ARG A 64 8.13 3.42 4.22
C ARG A 64 8.12 2.45 5.39
N ARG A 65 9.05 1.49 5.44
CA ARG A 65 9.19 0.53 6.55
C ARG A 65 9.76 1.16 7.81
N ASN A 66 10.61 2.17 7.66
CA ASN A 66 11.21 2.92 8.77
C ASN A 66 10.40 4.16 9.16
N ALA A 67 9.15 4.27 8.72
CA ALA A 67 8.26 5.34 9.15
C ALA A 67 8.07 5.26 10.67
N VAL A 68 8.09 6.43 11.34
CA VAL A 68 7.85 6.55 12.78
C VAL A 68 6.57 5.79 13.13
N PRO A 69 6.62 4.81 14.05
CA PRO A 69 5.45 4.07 14.46
C PRO A 69 4.33 5.02 14.88
N VAL A 70 3.10 4.72 14.45
CA VAL A 70 1.93 5.55 14.77
C VAL A 70 1.65 5.61 16.28
N CYS A 71 2.14 4.62 17.03
CA CYS A 71 2.05 4.52 18.49
C CYS A 71 3.40 3.99 19.00
N ASP A 72 3.97 4.67 19.99
CA ASP A 72 5.27 4.38 20.61
C ASP A 72 5.17 3.43 21.82
N TYR A 73 3.98 2.90 22.11
CA TYR A 73 3.74 1.95 23.18
C TYR A 73 4.51 0.64 22.95
N ASP A 74 5.34 0.25 23.93
CA ASP A 74 6.06 -1.04 23.89
C ASP A 74 5.11 -2.19 24.18
N TRP A 75 4.44 -2.60 23.11
CA TRP A 75 3.38 -3.60 23.17
C TRP A 75 3.90 -5.02 23.31
N LYS A 76 5.21 -5.26 23.24
CA LYS A 76 5.81 -6.61 23.27
C LYS A 76 5.64 -7.29 24.63
N ASP A 77 5.56 -6.50 25.70
CA ASP A 77 5.36 -6.99 27.06
C ASP A 77 3.87 -7.13 27.43
N SER A 78 2.96 -6.77 26.53
CA SER A 78 1.52 -6.89 26.79
C SER A 78 1.10 -8.36 26.83
N HIS A 79 0.21 -8.69 27.77
CA HIS A 79 -0.40 -10.02 27.88
C HIS A 79 -1.12 -10.46 26.59
N TRP A 80 -1.49 -9.50 25.75
CA TRP A 80 -2.22 -9.71 24.50
C TRP A 80 -1.32 -9.67 23.26
N ALA A 81 0.01 -9.53 23.41
CA ALA A 81 0.96 -9.38 22.31
C ALA A 81 0.96 -10.56 21.32
N ASP A 82 0.69 -11.77 21.80
CA ASP A 82 0.64 -12.99 20.97
C ASP A 82 -0.59 -13.05 20.05
N ARG A 83 -1.60 -12.19 20.28
CA ARG A 83 -2.82 -12.19 19.48
C ARG A 83 -2.62 -11.52 18.12
N THR A 84 -3.36 -12.02 17.14
CA THR A 84 -3.42 -11.40 15.81
C THR A 84 -4.20 -10.09 15.86
N GLU A 85 -3.94 -9.16 14.93
CA GLU A 85 -4.68 -7.90 14.86
C GLU A 85 -6.19 -8.08 14.70
N ARG A 86 -6.61 -9.16 14.01
CA ARG A 86 -8.02 -9.50 13.86
C ARG A 86 -8.66 -9.90 15.18
N GLU A 87 -8.01 -10.78 15.94
CA GLU A 87 -8.48 -11.17 17.28
C GLU A 87 -8.52 -9.98 18.23
N LEU A 88 -7.48 -9.13 18.21
CA LEU A 88 -7.45 -7.90 19.01
C LEU A 88 -8.61 -6.98 18.66
N ARG A 89 -8.90 -6.78 17.37
CA ARG A 89 -10.04 -5.99 16.92
C ARG A 89 -11.37 -6.56 17.42
N GLU A 90 -11.54 -7.87 17.38
CA GLU A 90 -12.75 -8.52 17.91
C GLU A 90 -12.87 -8.34 19.42
N ILE A 91 -11.79 -8.52 20.17
CA ILE A 91 -11.77 -8.34 21.64
C ILE A 91 -12.07 -6.87 21.99
N CYS A 92 -11.40 -5.93 21.34
CA CYS A 92 -11.62 -4.49 21.50
C CYS A 92 -13.08 -4.12 21.19
N SER A 93 -13.63 -4.59 20.07
CA SER A 93 -15.02 -4.34 19.69
C SER A 93 -16.01 -4.93 20.69
N ARG A 94 -15.77 -6.14 21.22
CA ARG A 94 -16.62 -6.77 22.24
C ARG A 94 -16.58 -6.04 23.57
N ARG A 95 -15.45 -5.45 23.91
CA ARG A 95 -15.26 -4.66 25.13
C ARG A 95 -15.70 -3.20 24.97
N GLY A 96 -16.24 -2.82 23.81
CA GLY A 96 -16.77 -1.48 23.56
C GLY A 96 -15.72 -0.43 23.22
N MET A 97 -14.53 -0.81 22.72
CA MET A 97 -13.55 0.16 22.23
C MET A 97 -14.13 0.94 21.03
N PRO A 98 -14.25 2.27 21.11
CA PRO A 98 -14.66 3.09 19.99
C PRO A 98 -13.53 3.17 18.95
N GLY A 99 -13.84 2.83 17.70
CA GLY A 99 -12.90 2.87 16.57
C GLY A 99 -11.93 1.68 16.45
N TYR A 100 -10.85 1.89 15.68
CA TYR A 100 -9.76 0.93 15.50
C TYR A 100 -8.42 1.65 15.30
N GLY A 101 -7.34 1.04 15.79
CA GLY A 101 -6.00 1.60 15.73
C GLY A 101 -4.94 0.57 15.30
N PRO A 102 -3.66 0.97 15.25
CA PRO A 102 -2.55 0.04 15.13
C PRO A 102 -2.55 -0.94 16.31
N LYS A 103 -1.92 -2.11 16.12
CA LYS A 103 -1.81 -3.16 17.14
C LYS A 103 -1.42 -2.61 18.52
N ALA A 104 -0.39 -1.75 18.56
CA ALA A 104 0.10 -1.12 19.78
C ALA A 104 -0.97 -0.28 20.51
N ALA A 105 -1.77 0.50 19.78
CA ALA A 105 -2.84 1.31 20.37
C ALA A 105 -3.99 0.46 20.94
N MET A 106 -4.35 -0.63 20.24
CA MET A 106 -5.35 -1.59 20.75
C MET A 106 -4.86 -2.28 22.02
N LEU A 107 -3.57 -2.62 22.09
CA LEU A 107 -2.95 -3.22 23.27
C LEU A 107 -2.86 -2.22 24.44
N LYS A 108 -2.40 -0.98 24.19
CA LYS A 108 -2.41 0.12 25.17
C LYS A 108 -3.80 0.30 25.78
N TRP A 109 -4.86 0.27 24.97
CA TRP A 109 -6.22 0.37 25.45
C TRP A 109 -6.65 -0.85 26.29
N LEU A 110 -6.30 -2.08 25.87
CA LEU A 110 -6.63 -3.28 26.62
C LEU A 110 -5.95 -3.33 28.00
N ASP A 111 -4.74 -2.79 28.10
CA ASP A 111 -3.94 -2.79 29.33
C ASP A 111 -4.28 -1.61 30.27
N THR A 112 -4.53 -0.41 29.70
CA THR A 112 -4.75 0.82 30.50
C THR A 112 -6.21 1.25 30.59
N GLY A 113 -7.07 0.76 29.70
CA GLY A 113 -8.46 1.23 29.54
C GLY A 113 -8.60 2.64 28.95
N LYS A 114 -7.49 3.34 28.66
CA LYS A 114 -7.49 4.71 28.12
C LYS A 114 -7.23 4.72 26.62
N ILE A 115 -7.94 5.59 25.91
CA ILE A 115 -7.78 5.77 24.46
C ILE A 115 -6.93 7.01 24.23
N ASP A 116 -5.84 6.82 23.52
CA ASP A 116 -5.04 7.93 23.00
C ASP A 116 -5.42 8.14 21.54
N TYR A 117 -6.23 9.17 21.26
CA TYR A 117 -6.67 9.47 19.90
C TYR A 117 -5.50 9.78 18.96
N GLN A 118 -4.37 10.25 19.50
CA GLN A 118 -3.18 10.51 18.69
C GLN A 118 -2.58 9.22 18.14
N ASP A 119 -2.77 8.09 18.82
CA ASP A 119 -2.27 6.78 18.41
C ASP A 119 -3.21 6.05 17.44
N MET A 120 -4.41 6.59 17.20
CA MET A 120 -5.44 5.96 16.36
C MET A 120 -5.23 6.25 14.87
N TYR A 121 -5.77 5.38 14.01
CA TYR A 121 -5.84 5.66 12.58
C TYR A 121 -6.93 6.70 12.27
N MET A 122 -6.75 7.45 11.18
CA MET A 122 -7.76 8.40 10.68
C MET A 122 -9.15 7.77 10.54
N GLY A 123 -9.22 6.56 9.96
CA GLY A 123 -10.48 5.85 9.81
C GLY A 123 -11.11 5.40 11.14
N GLY A 124 -10.28 5.18 12.18
CA GLY A 124 -10.73 4.97 13.54
C GLY A 124 -11.33 6.25 14.12
N LEU A 125 -10.62 7.37 14.05
CA LEU A 125 -11.07 8.67 14.55
C LEU A 125 -12.39 9.11 13.91
N ASN A 126 -12.51 9.00 12.58
CA ASN A 126 -13.75 9.31 11.86
C ASN A 126 -14.94 8.50 12.36
N ARG A 127 -14.71 7.21 12.65
CA ARG A 127 -15.75 6.33 13.20
C ARG A 127 -16.16 6.78 14.59
N ILE A 128 -15.21 7.15 15.46
CA ILE A 128 -15.49 7.67 16.80
C ILE A 128 -16.29 8.96 16.71
N CYS A 129 -15.88 9.91 15.84
CA CYS A 129 -16.63 11.15 15.62
C CYS A 129 -18.07 10.86 15.18
N ARG A 130 -18.27 9.92 14.25
CA ARG A 130 -19.61 9.53 13.78
C ARG A 130 -20.44 8.87 14.88
N GLU A 131 -19.86 7.98 15.68
CA GLU A 131 -20.55 7.29 16.78
C GLU A 131 -20.95 8.26 17.90
N ARG A 132 -20.17 9.31 18.13
CA ARG A 132 -20.42 10.34 19.15
C ARG A 132 -21.16 11.58 18.64
N GLY A 133 -21.48 11.64 17.34
CA GLY A 133 -22.15 12.80 16.74
C GLY A 133 -21.30 14.08 16.70
N VAL A 134 -19.97 13.96 16.74
CA VAL A 134 -19.05 15.09 16.61
C VAL A 134 -18.95 15.47 15.14
N ASP A 135 -19.28 16.73 14.83
CA ASP A 135 -19.18 17.25 13.47
C ASP A 135 -17.72 17.24 13.00
N TYR A 136 -17.47 16.58 11.87
CA TYR A 136 -16.16 16.58 11.21
C TYR A 136 -16.30 16.64 9.69
N LYS A 137 -15.28 17.19 9.02
CA LYS A 137 -15.18 17.16 7.56
C LYS A 137 -14.18 16.07 7.15
N GLU A 138 -14.43 15.40 6.03
CA GLU A 138 -13.49 14.39 5.52
C GLU A 138 -12.11 14.97 5.15
N SER A 139 -12.03 16.28 4.90
CA SER A 139 -10.79 17.02 4.66
C SER A 139 -10.04 17.43 5.94
N ASP A 140 -10.60 17.20 7.12
CA ASP A 140 -9.97 17.61 8.38
C ASP A 140 -8.70 16.79 8.64
N LYS A 141 -7.68 17.44 9.21
CA LYS A 141 -6.42 16.77 9.54
C LYS A 141 -6.60 15.92 10.79
N LYS A 142 -5.75 14.89 10.94
CA LYS A 142 -5.71 14.04 12.14
C LYS A 142 -5.70 14.84 13.43
N ALA A 143 -4.85 15.87 13.51
CA ALA A 143 -4.73 16.72 14.69
C ALA A 143 -6.04 17.45 15.04
N ASP A 144 -6.81 17.89 14.04
CA ASP A 144 -8.08 18.58 14.26
C ASP A 144 -9.14 17.62 14.81
N LEU A 145 -9.19 16.38 14.29
CA LEU A 145 -10.09 15.33 14.80
C LEU A 145 -9.74 14.95 16.24
N VAL A 146 -8.45 14.75 16.52
CA VAL A 146 -7.95 14.43 17.88
C VAL A 146 -8.33 15.53 18.86
N ARG A 147 -8.13 16.80 18.48
CA ARG A 147 -8.50 17.94 19.34
C ARG A 147 -10.00 17.93 19.66
N ARG A 148 -10.87 17.79 18.66
CA ARG A 148 -12.33 17.79 18.86
C ARG A 148 -12.81 16.61 19.72
N LEU A 149 -12.21 15.43 19.54
CA LEU A 149 -12.54 14.26 20.35
C LEU A 149 -12.13 14.42 21.82
N ASN A 150 -10.94 14.99 22.08
CA ASN A 150 -10.53 15.35 23.44
C ASN A 150 -11.47 16.39 24.06
N GLU A 151 -11.82 17.45 23.32
CA GLU A 151 -12.77 18.48 23.80
C GLU A 151 -14.15 17.88 24.14
N ALA A 152 -14.63 16.93 23.35
CA ALA A 152 -15.88 16.23 23.62
C ALA A 152 -15.81 15.35 24.89
N ASP A 153 -14.70 14.63 25.11
CA ASP A 153 -14.51 13.82 26.32
C ASP A 153 -14.42 14.66 27.59
N GLU A 154 -13.74 15.81 27.55
CA GLU A 154 -13.65 16.74 28.67
C GLU A 154 -15.02 17.36 29.02
N ALA A 155 -15.87 17.59 28.00
CA ALA A 155 -17.23 18.09 28.18
C ALA A 155 -18.16 17.03 28.81
N GLU A 156 -18.01 15.75 28.45
CA GLU A 156 -18.76 14.65 29.05
C GLU A 156 -18.30 14.29 30.47
N GLY A 157 -17.02 14.51 30.81
CA GLY A 157 -16.45 14.24 32.13
C GLY A 157 -16.75 15.30 33.20
N SER A 158 -17.36 16.42 32.83
CA SER A 158 -17.69 17.55 33.74
C SER A 158 -19.17 17.60 34.16
N GLY A 159 -19.94 16.54 33.90
CA GLY A 159 -21.36 16.40 34.23
C GLY A 159 -21.67 15.49 35.41
#